data_AF-L1J1M7-F1
#
_entry.id   AF-L1J1M7-F1
#
_cell.length_a   1.000
_cell.length_b   1.000
_cell.length_c   1.000
_cell.angle_alpha   90.00
_cell.angle_beta   90.00
_cell.angle_gamma   90.00
#
_symmetry.space_group_name_H-M   'P 1'
#
loop_
_entity.id
_entity.type
_entity.pdbx_description
1 polymer ?
#
loop_
_entity_poly.entity_id
_entity_poly.type
_entity_poly.pdbx_seq_one_letter_code
_entity_poly.pdbx_strand_id
1 'polypeptide(L)'
;MHPLVRDLYKRFILVGRDYPGGLQIIKKKVKEAFFTNRHLEDDIEIRRAVARGRWYIRNELCAIIQFKKYRVMKERYSPHE
;
A
#
# COMPACT_ATOMS: atom_id res chain seq x y z
N MET A 1 10.37 -18.71 0.55
CA MET A 1 9.80 -17.34 0.54
C MET A 1 10.09 -16.68 1.87
N HIS A 2 10.83 -15.56 1.88
CA HIS A 2 11.23 -14.86 3.10
C HIS A 2 10.00 -14.41 3.92
N PRO A 3 9.93 -14.62 5.25
CA PRO A 3 8.74 -14.34 6.06
C PRO A 3 8.30 -12.88 6.00
N LEU A 4 9.25 -11.94 5.95
CA LEU A 4 8.96 -10.50 5.84
C LEU A 4 8.27 -10.12 4.52
N VAL A 5 8.58 -10.81 3.43
CA VAL A 5 8.00 -10.55 2.10
C VAL A 5 6.53 -10.96 2.10
N ARG A 6 6.22 -12.10 2.73
CA ARG A 6 4.84 -12.57 2.91
C ARG A 6 4.01 -11.64 3.79
N ASP A 7 4.59 -11.17 4.90
CA ASP A 7 3.94 -10.18 5.78
C ASP A 7 3.64 -8.88 5.02
N LEU A 8 4.61 -8.37 4.26
CA LEU A 8 4.44 -7.17 3.45
C LEU A 8 3.29 -7.31 2.44
N TYR A 9 3.22 -8.43 1.72
CA TYR A 9 2.16 -8.68 0.74
C TYR A 9 0.76 -8.70 1.39
N LYS A 10 0.62 -9.34 2.56
CA LYS A 10 -0.63 -9.34 3.32
C LYS A 10 -1.04 -7.92 3.73
N ARG A 11 -0.09 -7.08 4.17
CA ARG A 11 -0.36 -5.68 4.54
C ARG A 11 -0.84 -4.86 3.35
N PHE A 12 -0.24 -5.03 2.17
CA PHE A 12 -0.72 -4.36 0.95
C PHE A 12 -2.17 -4.73 0.62
N ILE A 13 -2.54 -6.00 0.74
CA ILE A 13 -3.92 -6.44 0.50
C ILE A 13 -4.87 -5.85 1.55
N LEU A 14 -4.47 -5.81 2.82
CA LEU A 14 -5.29 -5.27 3.90
C LEU A 14 -5.58 -3.77 3.66
N VAL A 15 -4.54 -2.96 3.47
CA VAL A 15 -4.68 -1.51 3.24
C VAL A 15 -5.34 -1.21 1.89
N GLY A 16 -5.09 -2.05 0.88
CA GLY A 16 -5.69 -1.92 -0.44
C GLY A 16 -7.21 -2.07 -0.46
N ARG A 17 -7.85 -2.63 0.58
CA ARG A 17 -9.32 -2.70 0.69
C ARG A 17 -9.95 -1.33 0.88
N ASP A 18 -9.28 -0.43 1.59
CA ASP A 18 -9.77 0.92 1.89
C ASP A 18 -9.40 1.95 0.80
N TYR A 19 -8.57 1.54 -0.17
CA TYR A 19 -8.10 2.41 -1.24
C TYR A 19 -9.25 2.88 -2.14
N PRO A 20 -9.35 4.18 -2.51
CA PRO A 20 -10.43 4.70 -3.33
C PRO A 20 -10.62 3.99 -4.67
N GLY A 21 -9.54 3.58 -5.34
CA GLY A 21 -9.60 2.87 -6.63
C GLY A 21 -9.89 1.37 -6.52
N GLY A 22 -10.14 0.87 -5.31
CA GLY A 22 -10.43 -0.54 -5.05
C GLY A 22 -9.19 -1.45 -5.02
N LEU A 23 -9.42 -2.66 -4.50
CA LEU A 23 -8.37 -3.63 -4.20
C LEU A 23 -7.68 -4.20 -5.45
N GLN A 24 -8.37 -4.29 -6.58
CA GLN A 24 -7.81 -4.93 -7.79
C GLN A 24 -6.64 -4.13 -8.38
N ILE A 25 -6.72 -2.80 -8.36
CA ILE A 25 -5.65 -1.93 -8.85
C ILE A 25 -4.39 -2.14 -8.00
N ILE A 26 -4.55 -2.14 -6.67
CA ILE A 26 -3.43 -2.35 -5.75
C ILE A 26 -2.85 -3.76 -5.93
N LYS A 27 -3.69 -4.79 -6.03
CA LYS A 27 -3.23 -6.17 -6.26
C LYS A 27 -2.40 -6.31 -7.53
N LYS A 28 -2.82 -5.70 -8.64
CA LYS A 28 -2.08 -5.73 -9.90
C LYS A 28 -0.71 -5.06 -9.76
N LYS A 29 -0.67 -3.81 -9.28
CA LYS A 29 0.58 -3.06 -9.10
C LYS A 29 1.56 -3.73 -8.13
N VAL A 30 1.05 -4.25 -7.01
CA VAL A 30 1.86 -4.95 -6.02
C VAL A 30 2.40 -6.25 -6.61
N LYS A 31 1.59 -7.01 -7.36
CA LYS A 31 2.07 -8.23 -8.04
C LYS A 31 3.21 -7.92 -9.02
N GLU A 32 3.06 -6.87 -9.84
CA GLU A 32 4.09 -6.42 -10.78
C GLU A 32 5.38 -6.04 -10.03
N ALA A 33 5.29 -5.21 -8.99
CA ALA A 33 6.45 -4.79 -8.20
C ALA A 33 7.19 -5.96 -7.51
N PHE A 34 6.46 -6.93 -6.98
CA PHE A 34 7.07 -8.13 -6.39
C PHE A 34 7.72 -9.01 -7.44
N PHE A 35 7.14 -9.08 -8.65
CA PHE A 35 7.70 -9.86 -9.75
C PHE A 35 8.98 -9.23 -10.32
N THR A 36 9.06 -7.90 -10.41
CA THR A 36 10.29 -7.20 -10.80
C THR A 36 11.46 -7.53 -9.86
N ASN A 37 11.20 -7.64 -8.56
CA ASN A 37 12.19 -7.93 -7.53
C ASN A 37 12.42 -9.44 -7.27
N ARG A 38 11.91 -10.33 -8.13
CA ARG A 38 11.98 -11.79 -7.93
C ARG A 38 13.40 -12.38 -7.96
N HIS A 39 14.34 -11.65 -8.55
CA HIS A 39 15.73 -12.07 -8.74
C HIS A 39 16.63 -11.73 -7.55
N LEU A 40 16.09 -11.06 -6.52
CA LEU A 40 16.84 -10.72 -5.31
C LEU A 40 17.01 -11.97 -4.44
N GLU A 41 18.26 -12.41 -4.28
CA GLU A 41 18.62 -13.57 -3.44
C GLU A 41 19.30 -13.15 -2.12
N ASP A 42 19.93 -11.96 -2.10
CA ASP A 42 20.63 -11.44 -0.93
C ASP A 42 19.67 -10.91 0.16
N ASP A 43 19.93 -11.28 1.42
CA ASP A 43 19.06 -10.93 2.55
C ASP A 43 19.01 -9.41 2.81
N ILE A 44 20.14 -8.72 2.65
CA ILE A 44 20.22 -7.27 2.89
C ILE A 44 19.37 -6.53 1.85
N GLU A 45 19.48 -6.92 0.58
CA GLU A 45 18.68 -6.36 -0.49
C GLU A 45 17.18 -6.65 -0.34
N ILE A 46 16.82 -7.87 0.08
CA ILE A 46 15.42 -8.21 0.40
C ILE A 46 14.89 -7.31 1.52
N ARG A 47 15.66 -7.11 2.60
CA ARG A 47 15.25 -6.25 3.71
C ARG A 47 15.10 -4.80 3.30
N ARG A 48 16.00 -4.28 2.45
CA ARG A 48 15.91 -2.93 1.85
C ARG A 48 14.65 -2.80 1.00
N ALA A 49 14.37 -3.77 0.13
CA ALA A 49 13.16 -3.78 -0.69
C ALA A 49 11.89 -3.83 0.16
N VAL A 50 11.87 -4.64 1.22
CA VAL A 50 10.75 -4.71 2.16
C VAL A 50 10.56 -3.39 2.90
N ALA A 51 11.64 -2.75 3.35
CA ALA A 51 11.58 -1.44 4.00
C ALA A 51 10.98 -0.37 3.08
N ARG A 52 11.39 -0.35 1.80
CA ARG A 52 10.78 0.51 0.76
C ARG A 52 9.29 0.23 0.64
N GLY A 53 8.89 -1.05 0.53
CA GLY A 53 7.48 -1.43 0.45
C GLY A 53 6.65 -0.96 1.66
N ARG A 54 7.19 -1.07 2.89
CA ARG A 54 6.52 -0.56 4.11
C ARG A 54 6.36 0.96 4.07
N TRP A 55 7.36 1.67 3.56
CA TRP A 55 7.31 3.12 3.40
C TRP A 55 6.17 3.54 2.45
N TYR A 56 5.99 2.85 1.32
CA TYR A 56 4.89 3.11 0.38
C TYR A 56 3.51 2.92 1.03
N ILE A 57 3.34 1.85 1.82
CA ILE A 57 2.08 1.61 2.54
C ILE A 57 1.77 2.80 3.47
N ARG A 58 2.76 3.22 4.28
CA ARG A 58 2.56 4.24 5.30
C ARG A 58 2.36 5.64 4.72
N ASN A 59 3.14 6.01 3.70
CA ASN A 59 3.19 7.40 3.24
C ASN A 59 2.27 7.66 2.03
N GLU A 60 2.05 6.69 1.16
CA GLU A 60 1.20 6.91 -0.02
C GLU A 60 -0.20 6.36 0.18
N LEU A 61 -0.32 5.04 0.42
CA LEU A 61 -1.62 4.38 0.53
C LEU A 61 -2.45 4.94 1.69
N CYS A 62 -1.86 5.00 2.89
CA CYS A 62 -2.56 5.55 4.06
C CYS A 62 -2.90 7.04 3.87
N ALA A 63 -2.01 7.84 3.27
CA ALA A 63 -2.29 9.24 3.02
C ALA A 63 -3.48 9.43 2.08
N ILE A 64 -3.54 8.68 0.97
CA ILE A 64 -4.68 8.74 0.03
C ILE A 64 -5.98 8.32 0.72
N ILE A 65 -5.94 7.28 1.55
CA ILE A 65 -7.10 6.84 2.33
C ILE A 65 -7.55 7.95 3.31
N GLN A 66 -6.61 8.60 3.98
CA GLN A 66 -6.89 9.73 4.88
C GLN A 66 -7.48 10.92 4.12
N PHE A 67 -6.95 11.26 2.94
CA PHE A 67 -7.51 12.31 2.09
C PHE A 67 -8.94 12.00 1.66
N LYS A 68 -9.23 10.75 1.26
CA LYS A 68 -10.60 10.33 0.95
C LYS A 68 -11.52 10.55 2.15
N LYS A 69 -11.10 10.11 3.35
CA LYS A 69 -11.87 10.30 4.59
C LYS A 69 -12.10 11.77 4.90
N TYR A 70 -11.07 12.59 4.79
CA TYR A 70 -11.17 14.04 5.00
C TYR A 70 -12.14 14.70 4.03
N ARG A 71 -12.09 14.36 2.73
CA ARG A 71 -13.02 14.91 1.73
C ARG A 71 -14.48 14.59 2.05
N VAL A 72 -14.77 13.34 2.43
CA VAL A 72 -16.12 12.90 2.83
C VAL A 72 -16.59 13.62 4.10
N MET A 73 -15.70 13.79 5.10
CA MET A 73 -16.03 14.54 6.31
C MET A 73 -16.31 16.02 6.00
N LYS A 74 -15.46 16.65 5.18
CA LYS A 74 -15.64 18.05 4.78
C LYS A 74 -16.97 18.25 4.07
N GLU A 75 -17.31 17.39 3.11
CA GLU A 75 -18.59 17.45 2.39
C GLU A 75 -19.80 17.34 3.33
N ARG A 76 -19.73 16.46 4.34
CA ARG A 76 -20.84 16.24 5.28
C ARG A 76 -21.02 17.37 6.29
N TYR A 77 -19.93 18.00 6.74
CA TYR A 77 -19.94 18.93 7.86
C TYR A 77 -19.61 20.37 7.48
N SER A 78 -19.21 20.66 6.23
CA SER A 78 -19.15 22.03 5.75
C SER A 78 -20.58 22.58 5.67
N PRO A 79 -20.91 23.66 6.42
CA PRO A 79 -22.17 24.35 6.23
C PRO A 79 -22.29 24.74 4.75
N HIS A 80 -23.45 24.49 4.15
CA HIS A 80 -23.81 25.16 2.92
C HIS A 80 -23.93 26.65 3.29
N GLU A 81 -22.92 27.45 2.93
CA GLU A 81 -23.14 28.89 2.73
C GLU A 81 -24.10 29.11 1.57
#